data_AF-A0A1Y2M4Z4-F1
#
_entry.id   AF-A0A1Y2M4Z4-F1
#
_cell.length_a   1.000
_cell.length_b   1.000
_cell.length_c   1.000
_cell.angle_alpha   90.00
_cell.angle_beta   90.00
_cell.angle_gamma   90.00
#
_symmetry.space_group_name_H-M   'P 1'
#
loop_
_entity.id
_entity.type
_entity.pdbx_description
1 polymer ?
#
loop_
_entity_poly.entity_id
_entity_poly.type
_entity_poly.pdbx_seq_one_letter_code
_entity_poly.pdbx_strand_id
1 'polypeptide(L)'
;MNAVRAYFEWMPIRQVNLDDNLRIWRNFQMGKLFDLVVLDTRNYDRSITDLNWNSDYVTSIRNDAGRSLMGSNQENWFYRTLSESKERGATWRIVGNQIVFSRVNITSWFGSAEEPYNVDQWDGYTANRNRTYQYLYGNQIDNTIMLAGDSHANWVSDLLWVDPESAPLAAANNGVDIPPYDQATGAGAIGVEFAVTAVSSSGFSGNIAATNAQAQKLVRDNAELMWNEGYFRGYLALHLSKDEARAEYYGAPTVRERNAFDIPLANFTVKAGANHLQRPIAGGTVNSGYLKDADRPGKVAGVNATLALDTVKKTWGPVPDALLAGGNYITYPKTTG
;
A
#
# COMPACT_ATOMS: atom_id res chain seq x y z
N MET A 1 20.40 -19.53 2.48
CA MET A 1 21.12 -19.45 3.78
C MET A 1 22.03 -18.23 3.90
N ASN A 2 22.94 -17.94 2.96
CA ASN A 2 23.88 -16.81 3.09
C ASN A 2 23.18 -15.44 3.18
N ALA A 3 22.15 -15.20 2.37
CA ALA A 3 21.39 -13.94 2.40
C ALA A 3 20.63 -13.73 3.73
N VAL A 4 20.02 -14.80 4.27
CA VAL A 4 19.32 -14.77 5.57
C VAL A 4 20.30 -14.42 6.69
N ARG A 5 21.46 -15.08 6.72
CA ARG A 5 22.50 -14.79 7.71
C ARG A 5 22.95 -13.32 7.64
N ALA A 6 23.28 -12.83 6.45
CA ALA A 6 23.67 -11.43 6.27
C ALA A 6 22.57 -10.46 6.73
N TYR A 7 21.29 -10.78 6.47
CA TYR A 7 20.16 -9.97 6.94
C TYR A 7 20.13 -9.88 8.47
N PHE A 8 20.31 -11.00 9.18
CA PHE A 8 20.37 -11.00 10.66
C PHE A 8 21.64 -10.32 11.21
N GLU A 9 22.75 -10.35 10.50
CA GLU A 9 24.01 -9.70 10.92
C GLU A 9 23.95 -8.17 10.78
N TRP A 10 23.22 -7.64 9.80
CA TRP A 10 23.19 -6.21 9.48
C TRP A 10 21.91 -5.48 9.90
N MET A 11 20.83 -6.20 10.20
CA MET A 11 19.59 -5.61 10.69
C MET A 11 19.50 -5.73 12.22
N PRO A 12 18.99 -4.71 12.93
CA PRO A 12 18.79 -4.76 14.38
C PRO A 12 17.54 -5.57 14.72
N ILE A 13 17.51 -6.86 14.35
CA ILE A 13 16.40 -7.77 14.59
C ILE A 13 16.83 -8.87 15.56
N ARG A 14 15.88 -9.30 16.39
CA ARG A 14 16.06 -10.48 17.24
C ARG A 14 15.51 -11.68 16.51
N GLN A 15 16.14 -12.82 16.73
CA GLN A 15 15.58 -14.09 16.31
C GLN A 15 14.29 -14.36 17.09
N VAL A 16 13.21 -14.69 16.38
CA VAL A 16 11.87 -14.84 16.98
C VAL A 16 11.73 -16.19 17.70
N ASN A 17 12.32 -17.24 17.12
CA ASN A 17 12.39 -18.58 17.68
C ASN A 17 13.77 -19.18 17.39
N LEU A 18 14.46 -19.69 18.41
CA LEU A 18 15.81 -20.26 18.28
C LEU A 18 15.84 -21.49 17.37
N ASP A 19 14.73 -22.23 17.30
CA ASP A 19 14.59 -23.41 16.45
C ASP A 19 14.10 -23.10 15.03
N ASP A 20 13.80 -21.82 14.74
CA ASP A 20 13.31 -21.36 13.45
C ASP A 20 14.11 -20.13 12.98
N ASN A 21 15.21 -20.42 12.29
CA ASN A 21 16.15 -19.41 11.78
C ASN A 21 15.59 -18.58 10.60
N LEU A 22 14.45 -18.95 10.02
CA LEU A 22 13.85 -18.24 8.88
C LEU A 22 12.75 -17.28 9.31
N ARG A 23 12.10 -17.51 10.45
CA ARG A 23 10.99 -16.70 10.91
C ARG A 23 11.41 -15.28 11.32
N ILE A 24 10.87 -14.31 10.58
CA ILE A 24 11.02 -12.87 10.89
C ILE A 24 9.68 -12.19 11.23
N TRP A 25 8.54 -12.79 10.89
CA TRP A 25 7.23 -12.22 11.21
C TRP A 25 6.97 -12.20 12.72
N ARG A 26 6.34 -11.13 13.20
CA ARG A 26 6.25 -10.77 14.63
C ARG A 26 5.20 -9.69 14.86
N ASN A 27 4.80 -9.49 16.12
CA ASN A 27 3.93 -8.38 16.51
C ASN A 27 4.60 -7.50 17.57
N PHE A 28 4.18 -6.23 17.61
CA PHE A 28 4.51 -5.28 18.68
C PHE A 28 3.23 -4.63 19.16
N GLN A 29 3.05 -4.55 20.48
CA GLN A 29 1.88 -3.94 21.10
C GLN A 29 2.29 -2.63 21.78
N MET A 30 1.63 -1.52 21.41
CA MET A 30 1.86 -0.22 22.02
C MET A 30 0.66 0.17 22.90
N GLY A 31 0.61 -0.41 24.10
CA GLY A 31 -0.55 -0.28 24.99
C GLY A 31 -1.84 -0.64 24.25
N LYS A 32 -2.91 0.14 24.45
CA LYS A 32 -4.16 0.00 23.68
C LYS A 32 -4.23 0.90 22.44
N LEU A 33 -3.14 1.59 22.07
CA LEU A 33 -3.16 2.49 20.93
C LEU A 33 -3.12 1.70 19.63
N PHE A 34 -2.08 0.90 19.42
CA PHE A 34 -1.96 0.11 18.20
C PHE A 34 -1.19 -1.19 18.42
N ASP A 35 -1.46 -2.14 17.53
CA ASP A 35 -0.60 -3.29 17.27
C ASP A 35 0.04 -3.17 15.89
N LEU A 36 1.35 -3.41 15.83
CA LEU A 36 2.09 -3.53 14.58
C LEU A 36 2.36 -5.00 14.31
N VAL A 37 1.63 -5.57 13.36
CA VAL A 37 1.72 -6.96 12.92
C VAL A 37 2.56 -7.00 11.65
N VAL A 38 3.78 -7.54 11.74
CA VAL A 38 4.74 -7.56 10.63
C VAL A 38 4.74 -8.95 9.99
N LEU A 39 4.41 -9.01 8.70
CA LEU A 39 4.32 -10.22 7.89
C LEU A 39 5.62 -10.49 7.11
N ASP A 40 5.87 -11.75 6.79
CA ASP A 40 6.78 -12.19 5.73
C ASP A 40 5.95 -12.80 4.59
N THR A 41 5.96 -12.19 3.42
CA THR A 41 5.26 -12.71 2.22
C THR A 41 6.22 -13.20 1.15
N ARG A 42 7.50 -13.41 1.49
CA ARG A 42 8.56 -13.74 0.52
C ARG A 42 9.23 -15.09 0.82
N ASN A 43 9.78 -15.27 2.01
CA ASN A 43 10.85 -16.27 2.21
C ASN A 43 10.46 -17.48 3.06
N TYR A 44 9.39 -17.40 3.84
CA TYR A 44 9.07 -18.44 4.83
C TYR A 44 8.41 -19.67 4.19
N ASP A 45 7.20 -19.50 3.64
CA ASP A 45 6.38 -20.62 3.16
C ASP A 45 5.45 -20.19 1.99
N ARG A 46 5.92 -19.20 1.21
CA ARG A 46 5.19 -18.64 0.06
C ARG A 46 5.08 -19.69 -1.04
N SER A 47 3.88 -19.87 -1.61
CA SER A 47 3.71 -20.63 -2.86
C SER A 47 4.47 -19.95 -4.01
N ILE A 48 4.77 -20.71 -5.07
CA ILE A 48 5.51 -20.22 -6.24
C ILE A 48 5.02 -18.85 -6.71
N THR A 49 5.98 -17.95 -6.91
CA THR A 49 5.77 -16.56 -7.31
C THR A 49 6.03 -16.36 -8.80
N ASP A 50 5.73 -15.17 -9.30
CA ASP A 50 6.09 -14.74 -10.63
C ASP A 50 7.60 -14.54 -10.75
N LEU A 51 8.17 -15.17 -11.77
CA LEU A 51 9.57 -15.12 -12.15
C LEU A 51 9.72 -14.55 -13.57
N ASN A 52 8.71 -13.85 -14.07
CA ASN A 52 8.54 -13.29 -15.41
C ASN A 52 8.35 -14.33 -16.53
N TRP A 53 8.89 -15.54 -16.41
CA TRP A 53 8.73 -16.60 -17.42
C TRP A 53 7.51 -17.51 -17.15
N ASN A 54 6.92 -17.44 -15.95
CA ASN A 54 5.80 -18.27 -15.51
C ASN A 54 4.55 -17.46 -15.15
N SER A 55 4.46 -16.20 -15.59
CA SER A 55 3.35 -15.30 -15.20
C SER A 55 1.99 -15.92 -15.56
N ASP A 56 1.83 -16.48 -16.76
CA ASP A 56 0.59 -17.17 -17.18
C ASP A 56 0.23 -18.34 -16.27
N TYR A 57 1.23 -19.09 -15.82
CA TYR A 57 1.02 -20.19 -14.88
C TYR A 57 0.54 -19.65 -13.53
N VAL A 58 1.22 -18.64 -12.95
CA VAL A 58 0.83 -18.02 -11.68
C VAL A 58 -0.59 -17.46 -11.78
N THR A 59 -0.91 -16.79 -12.88
CA THR A 59 -2.24 -16.29 -13.23
C THR A 59 -3.27 -17.41 -13.22
N SER A 60 -3.00 -18.56 -13.86
CA SER A 60 -3.95 -19.69 -13.95
C SER A 60 -4.27 -20.32 -12.59
N ILE A 61 -3.32 -20.27 -11.65
CA ILE A 61 -3.48 -20.86 -10.32
C ILE A 61 -3.86 -19.84 -9.26
N ARG A 62 -3.96 -18.54 -9.55
CA ARG A 62 -4.16 -17.46 -8.54
C ARG A 62 -5.25 -17.76 -7.50
N ASN A 63 -6.36 -18.35 -7.96
CA ASN A 63 -7.56 -18.71 -7.19
C ASN A 63 -7.54 -20.13 -6.59
N ASP A 64 -6.45 -20.90 -6.76
CA ASP A 64 -6.32 -22.24 -6.16
C ASP A 64 -6.40 -22.14 -4.63
N ALA A 65 -7.29 -22.93 -4.03
CA ALA A 65 -7.56 -22.92 -2.59
C ALA A 65 -6.31 -23.13 -1.74
N GLY A 66 -5.33 -23.91 -2.23
CA GLY A 66 -4.08 -24.20 -1.53
C GLY A 66 -3.02 -23.10 -1.63
N ARG A 67 -3.18 -22.09 -2.50
CA ARG A 67 -2.18 -21.03 -2.64
C ARG A 67 -2.14 -20.13 -1.41
N SER A 68 -0.92 -19.81 -1.00
CA SER A 68 -0.65 -18.96 0.16
C SER A 68 0.59 -18.09 -0.04
N LEU A 69 0.53 -16.83 0.41
CA LEU A 69 1.67 -15.93 0.55
C LEU A 69 2.45 -16.16 1.85
N MET A 70 1.72 -16.54 2.90
CA MET A 70 2.24 -16.59 4.27
C MET A 70 2.58 -18.02 4.72
N GLY A 71 1.95 -19.02 4.10
CA GLY A 71 1.90 -20.39 4.59
C GLY A 71 1.00 -20.55 5.81
N SER A 72 0.63 -21.79 6.12
CA SER A 72 -0.39 -22.10 7.12
C SER A 72 -0.03 -21.58 8.53
N ASN A 73 1.23 -21.69 8.94
CA ASN A 73 1.70 -21.29 10.26
C ASN A 73 1.54 -19.78 10.49
N GLN A 74 1.97 -18.98 9.52
CA GLN A 74 1.88 -17.52 9.62
C GLN A 74 0.46 -17.03 9.39
N GLU A 75 -0.33 -17.63 8.49
CA GLU A 75 -1.76 -17.31 8.33
C GLU A 75 -2.52 -17.49 9.66
N ASN A 76 -2.39 -18.66 10.29
CA ASN A 76 -3.07 -18.96 11.55
C ASN A 76 -2.61 -18.03 12.67
N TRP A 77 -1.31 -17.73 12.74
CA TRP A 77 -0.79 -16.77 13.70
C TRP A 77 -1.31 -15.34 13.45
N PHE A 78 -1.36 -14.91 12.20
CA PHE A 78 -1.80 -13.58 11.81
C PHE A 78 -3.25 -13.36 12.22
N TYR A 79 -4.14 -14.27 11.83
CA TYR A 79 -5.56 -14.21 12.16
C TYR A 79 -5.79 -14.21 13.67
N ARG A 80 -5.14 -15.13 14.41
CA ARG A 80 -5.21 -15.11 15.88
C ARG A 80 -4.73 -13.79 16.48
N THR A 81 -3.62 -13.24 15.99
CA THR A 81 -3.07 -11.96 16.48
C THR A 81 -4.07 -10.82 16.28
N LEU A 82 -4.79 -10.78 15.15
CA LEU A 82 -5.83 -9.79 14.90
C LEU A 82 -7.00 -9.90 15.89
N SER A 83 -7.44 -11.11 16.18
CA SER A 83 -8.51 -11.35 17.17
C SER A 83 -8.08 -11.00 18.58
N GLU A 84 -6.89 -11.43 19.02
CA GLU A 84 -6.32 -11.05 20.32
C GLU A 84 -6.17 -9.52 20.45
N SER A 85 -5.80 -8.83 19.37
CA SER A 85 -5.73 -7.36 19.30
C SER A 85 -7.10 -6.72 19.51
N LYS A 86 -8.15 -7.28 18.89
CA LYS A 86 -9.55 -6.87 19.05
C LYS A 86 -10.07 -7.10 20.45
N GLU A 87 -9.92 -8.31 20.97
CA GLU A 87 -10.35 -8.67 22.32
C GLU A 87 -9.71 -7.80 23.40
N ARG A 88 -8.43 -7.45 23.22
CA ARG A 88 -7.72 -6.55 24.14
C ARG A 88 -8.21 -5.09 24.08
N GLY A 89 -8.93 -4.72 23.02
CA GLY A 89 -9.42 -3.37 22.77
C GLY A 89 -8.32 -2.42 22.32
N ALA A 90 -7.39 -2.89 21.49
CA ALA A 90 -6.48 -1.99 20.78
C ALA A 90 -7.25 -1.17 19.73
N THR A 91 -6.96 0.13 19.63
CA THR A 91 -7.63 1.00 18.66
C THR A 91 -7.26 0.62 17.23
N TRP A 92 -5.97 0.46 16.92
CA TRP A 92 -5.49 0.23 15.54
C TRP A 92 -4.77 -1.11 15.36
N ARG A 93 -4.99 -1.75 14.20
CA ARG A 93 -4.27 -2.94 13.74
C ARG A 93 -3.48 -2.58 12.49
N ILE A 94 -2.20 -2.30 12.66
CA ILE A 94 -1.31 -1.92 11.56
C ILE A 94 -0.61 -3.18 11.06
N VAL A 95 -0.86 -3.55 9.81
CA VAL A 95 -0.29 -4.73 9.18
C VAL A 95 0.81 -4.29 8.23
N GLY A 96 2.06 -4.54 8.61
CA GLY A 96 3.22 -4.30 7.76
C GLY A 96 3.47 -5.49 6.84
N ASN A 97 3.35 -5.27 5.53
CA ASN A 97 3.65 -6.26 4.49
C ASN A 97 4.42 -5.61 3.34
N GLN A 98 5.01 -6.45 2.48
CA GLN A 98 5.90 -6.06 1.40
C GLN A 98 5.14 -5.51 0.19
N ILE A 99 4.01 -6.12 -0.18
CA ILE A 99 3.36 -5.99 -1.50
C ILE A 99 1.91 -5.49 -1.37
N VAL A 100 1.40 -4.81 -2.40
CA VAL A 100 0.04 -4.24 -2.42
C VAL A 100 -1.03 -5.33 -2.22
N PHE A 101 -1.90 -5.10 -1.24
CA PHE A 101 -2.96 -6.00 -0.79
C PHE A 101 -4.27 -5.80 -1.54
N SER A 102 -4.70 -4.54 -1.74
CA SER A 102 -5.89 -4.23 -2.52
C SER A 102 -5.75 -4.76 -3.95
N ARG A 103 -6.90 -5.04 -4.58
CA ARG A 103 -6.91 -5.46 -5.97
C ARG A 103 -6.44 -4.31 -6.85
N VAL A 104 -5.58 -4.60 -7.81
CA VAL A 104 -5.09 -3.62 -8.77
C VAL A 104 -5.31 -4.13 -10.19
N ASN A 105 -6.45 -3.74 -10.76
CA ASN A 105 -6.74 -3.85 -12.18
C ASN A 105 -5.81 -2.90 -12.97
N ILE A 106 -4.96 -3.50 -13.79
CA ILE A 106 -4.00 -2.85 -14.68
C ILE A 106 -4.39 -2.95 -16.18
N THR A 107 -5.61 -3.37 -16.52
CA THR A 107 -6.12 -3.48 -17.93
C THR A 107 -5.75 -2.25 -18.75
N SER A 108 -6.14 -1.05 -18.31
CA SER A 108 -5.91 0.16 -19.10
C SER A 108 -4.49 0.69 -19.05
N TRP A 109 -3.64 0.14 -18.18
CA TRP A 109 -2.20 0.38 -18.25
C TRP A 109 -1.62 -0.32 -19.47
N PHE A 110 -1.86 -1.62 -19.62
CA PHE A 110 -1.23 -2.43 -20.66
C PHE A 110 -2.01 -2.50 -21.97
N GLY A 111 -3.25 -1.98 -21.99
CA GLY A 111 -4.06 -1.91 -23.21
C GLY A 111 -4.55 -3.28 -23.70
N SER A 112 -4.48 -4.32 -22.85
CA SER A 112 -5.00 -5.66 -23.12
C SER A 112 -6.32 -5.88 -22.36
N ALA A 113 -7.23 -6.64 -22.96
CA ALA A 113 -8.42 -7.15 -22.28
C ALA A 113 -8.14 -8.45 -21.49
N GLU A 114 -7.00 -9.09 -21.72
CA GLU A 114 -6.62 -10.36 -21.11
C GLU A 114 -5.51 -10.13 -20.07
N GLU A 115 -5.79 -10.62 -18.85
CA GLU A 115 -4.92 -10.73 -17.66
C GLU A 115 -4.47 -9.42 -16.98
N PRO A 116 -5.38 -8.79 -16.20
CA PRO A 116 -5.23 -7.41 -15.77
C PRO A 116 -4.62 -7.25 -14.37
N TYR A 117 -3.79 -8.17 -13.88
CA TYR A 117 -3.28 -8.09 -12.50
C TYR A 117 -1.78 -8.27 -12.38
N ASN A 118 -1.19 -7.66 -11.35
CA ASN A 118 0.20 -7.91 -10.98
C ASN A 118 0.29 -9.17 -10.11
N VAL A 119 0.65 -10.29 -10.74
CA VAL A 119 0.66 -11.61 -10.10
C VAL A 119 1.85 -11.85 -9.15
N ASP A 120 2.79 -10.92 -9.02
CA ASP A 120 3.74 -10.92 -7.89
C ASP A 120 3.13 -10.29 -6.62
N GLN A 121 2.03 -9.54 -6.72
CA GLN A 121 1.34 -8.94 -5.57
C GLN A 121 0.28 -9.89 -5.01
N TRP A 122 -0.59 -9.40 -4.12
CA TRP A 122 -1.68 -10.21 -3.58
C TRP A 122 -2.70 -10.66 -4.64
N ASP A 123 -2.75 -10.02 -5.81
CA ASP A 123 -3.56 -10.47 -6.94
C ASP A 123 -3.10 -11.83 -7.53
N GLY A 124 -1.86 -12.27 -7.30
CA GLY A 124 -1.39 -13.63 -7.67
C GLY A 124 -1.76 -14.72 -6.65
N TYR A 125 -2.40 -14.33 -5.55
CA TYR A 125 -2.70 -15.16 -4.38
C TYR A 125 -4.09 -14.82 -3.82
N THR A 126 -5.05 -14.64 -4.73
CA THR A 126 -6.43 -14.24 -4.44
C THR A 126 -7.11 -15.18 -3.43
N ALA A 127 -6.83 -16.48 -3.46
CA ALA A 127 -7.33 -17.42 -2.44
C ALA A 127 -6.88 -17.04 -1.02
N ASN A 128 -5.62 -16.66 -0.83
CA ASN A 128 -5.12 -16.20 0.46
C ASN A 128 -5.68 -14.83 0.85
N ARG A 129 -5.80 -13.90 -0.12
CA ARG A 129 -6.44 -12.59 0.10
C ARG A 129 -7.89 -12.76 0.55
N ASN A 130 -8.64 -13.64 -0.10
CA ASN A 130 -10.03 -13.94 0.21
C ASN A 130 -10.17 -14.53 1.62
N ARG A 131 -9.29 -15.45 2.04
CA ARG A 131 -9.27 -15.92 3.44
C ARG A 131 -9.00 -14.79 4.43
N THR A 132 -8.14 -13.84 4.07
CA THR A 132 -7.87 -12.67 4.92
C THR A 132 -9.11 -11.77 5.02
N TYR A 133 -9.74 -11.42 3.91
CA TYR A 133 -10.98 -10.65 3.93
C TYR A 133 -12.11 -11.37 4.68
N GLN A 134 -12.28 -12.67 4.43
CA GLN A 134 -13.25 -13.51 5.14
C GLN A 134 -13.03 -13.43 6.65
N TYR A 135 -11.77 -13.48 7.10
CA TYR A 135 -11.45 -13.36 8.51
C TYR A 135 -11.77 -11.96 9.07
N LEU A 136 -11.38 -10.90 8.35
CA LEU A 136 -11.62 -9.51 8.77
C LEU A 136 -13.12 -9.21 8.86
N TYR A 137 -13.90 -9.48 7.82
CA TYR A 137 -15.34 -9.26 7.81
C TYR A 137 -16.07 -10.18 8.79
N GLY A 138 -15.78 -11.49 8.77
CA GLY A 138 -16.46 -12.49 9.60
C GLY A 138 -16.27 -12.30 11.10
N ASN A 139 -15.14 -11.75 11.52
CA ASN A 139 -14.86 -11.44 12.93
C ASN A 139 -14.99 -9.94 13.25
N GLN A 140 -15.44 -9.12 12.28
CA GLN A 140 -15.56 -7.66 12.38
C GLN A 140 -14.27 -7.02 12.91
N ILE A 141 -13.13 -7.40 12.35
CA ILE A 141 -11.81 -6.84 12.69
C ILE A 141 -11.68 -5.46 12.03
N ASP A 142 -12.16 -4.44 12.73
CA ASP A 142 -12.13 -3.04 12.33
C ASP A 142 -10.74 -2.39 12.54
N ASN A 143 -10.62 -1.11 12.15
CA ASN A 143 -9.43 -0.27 12.31
C ASN A 143 -8.13 -0.91 11.80
N THR A 144 -8.25 -1.67 10.71
CA THR A 144 -7.13 -2.33 10.06
C THR A 144 -6.50 -1.40 9.03
N ILE A 145 -5.20 -1.20 9.13
CA ILE A 145 -4.40 -0.43 8.17
C ILE A 145 -3.35 -1.36 7.58
N MET A 146 -3.45 -1.64 6.29
CA MET A 146 -2.43 -2.38 5.54
C MET A 146 -1.36 -1.41 5.05
N LEU A 147 -0.08 -1.73 5.30
CA LEU A 147 1.07 -1.02 4.76
C LEU A 147 1.76 -1.89 3.72
N ALA A 148 2.15 -1.29 2.61
CA ALA A 148 2.84 -1.96 1.51
C ALA A 148 3.93 -1.07 0.88
N GLY A 149 4.83 -1.69 0.12
CA GLY A 149 5.86 -1.02 -0.68
C GLY A 149 5.99 -1.68 -2.05
N ASP A 150 7.23 -2.06 -2.41
CA ASP A 150 7.61 -2.90 -3.57
C ASP A 150 7.33 -2.30 -4.96
N SER A 151 6.11 -1.81 -5.22
CA SER A 151 5.63 -1.25 -6.49
C SER A 151 6.31 0.06 -6.94
N HIS A 152 7.09 0.69 -6.07
CA HIS A 152 7.76 1.99 -6.29
C HIS A 152 6.79 3.14 -6.63
N ALA A 153 5.52 3.04 -6.27
CA ALA A 153 4.51 4.09 -6.40
C ALA A 153 3.70 4.22 -5.10
N ASN A 154 3.05 5.36 -4.92
CA ASN A 154 2.15 5.60 -3.81
C ASN A 154 0.73 5.16 -4.19
N TRP A 155 0.06 4.46 -3.27
CA TRP A 155 -1.31 3.98 -3.44
C TRP A 155 -2.08 4.15 -2.14
N VAL A 156 -3.32 4.62 -2.25
CA VAL A 156 -4.22 4.76 -1.12
C VAL A 156 -5.58 4.22 -1.50
N SER A 157 -6.01 3.19 -0.78
CA SER A 157 -7.23 2.46 -1.07
C SER A 157 -8.06 2.23 0.18
N ASP A 158 -9.37 2.19 0.04
CA ASP A 158 -10.22 1.51 1.03
C ASP A 158 -10.05 -0.02 0.86
N LEU A 159 -10.12 -0.77 1.96
CA LEU A 159 -10.04 -2.24 1.93
C LEU A 159 -11.44 -2.83 1.77
N LEU A 160 -11.68 -3.46 0.63
CA LEU A 160 -12.98 -4.01 0.28
C LEU A 160 -12.80 -5.31 -0.52
N TRP A 161 -13.70 -6.26 -0.28
CA TRP A 161 -13.64 -7.57 -0.91
C TRP A 161 -14.39 -7.55 -2.25
N VAL A 162 -13.67 -7.32 -3.36
CA VAL A 162 -14.22 -7.15 -4.73
C VAL A 162 -13.95 -8.29 -5.71
N ASP A 163 -13.42 -9.42 -5.26
CA ASP A 163 -12.95 -10.48 -6.17
C ASP A 163 -13.82 -11.75 -6.13
N PRO A 164 -14.86 -11.83 -6.98
CA PRO A 164 -15.65 -13.03 -7.22
C PRO A 164 -15.29 -13.72 -8.55
N GLU A 165 -14.04 -13.72 -9.00
CA GLU A 165 -13.68 -14.34 -10.30
C GLU A 165 -14.06 -15.83 -10.43
N SER A 166 -14.44 -16.52 -9.35
CA SER A 166 -14.90 -17.91 -9.39
C SER A 166 -16.25 -18.19 -8.72
N ALA A 167 -16.91 -17.21 -8.10
CA ALA A 167 -18.22 -17.42 -7.45
C ALA A 167 -18.90 -16.08 -7.16
N PRO A 168 -20.22 -15.91 -7.40
CA PRO A 168 -20.96 -14.74 -6.90
C PRO A 168 -20.62 -14.56 -5.42
N LEU A 169 -20.31 -13.34 -4.96
CA LEU A 169 -19.84 -13.01 -3.61
C LEU A 169 -20.44 -13.92 -2.51
N ALA A 170 -21.75 -14.17 -2.55
CA ALA A 170 -22.46 -15.08 -1.65
C ALA A 170 -21.84 -16.49 -1.47
N ALA A 171 -21.29 -17.11 -2.51
CA ALA A 171 -20.67 -18.44 -2.45
C ALA A 171 -19.19 -18.40 -2.05
N ALA A 172 -18.46 -17.30 -2.33
CA ALA A 172 -17.08 -17.10 -1.88
C ALA A 172 -16.97 -16.74 -0.40
N ASN A 173 -18.04 -16.16 0.16
CA ASN A 173 -18.02 -15.61 1.52
C ASN A 173 -18.25 -16.67 2.61
N ASN A 174 -18.56 -17.93 2.28
CA ASN A 174 -18.85 -18.99 3.25
C ASN A 174 -19.86 -18.54 4.35
N GLY A 175 -20.87 -17.74 3.98
CA GLY A 175 -21.86 -17.20 4.90
C GLY A 175 -21.45 -15.93 5.68
N VAL A 176 -20.29 -15.33 5.38
CA VAL A 176 -19.89 -14.02 5.91
C VAL A 176 -20.71 -12.92 5.22
N ASP A 177 -21.35 -12.07 6.02
CA ASP A 177 -22.06 -10.90 5.51
C ASP A 177 -21.04 -9.85 5.05
N ILE A 178 -21.11 -9.49 3.77
CA ILE A 178 -20.28 -8.43 3.19
C ILE A 178 -21.19 -7.27 2.80
N PRO A 179 -21.05 -6.12 3.47
CA PRO A 179 -21.82 -4.94 3.12
C PRO A 179 -21.49 -4.48 1.68
N PRO A 180 -22.48 -3.99 0.92
CA PRO A 180 -22.21 -3.37 -0.37
C PRO A 180 -21.31 -2.15 -0.17
N TYR A 181 -20.36 -1.98 -1.09
CA TYR A 181 -19.46 -0.82 -1.05
C TYR A 181 -20.11 0.40 -1.68
N ASP A 182 -20.17 1.50 -0.93
CA ASP A 182 -20.55 2.81 -1.42
C ASP A 182 -19.31 3.70 -1.50
N GLN A 183 -18.85 3.98 -2.72
CA GLN A 183 -17.65 4.76 -2.97
C GLN A 183 -17.75 6.21 -2.48
N ALA A 184 -18.95 6.80 -2.48
CA ALA A 184 -19.16 8.18 -2.09
C ALA A 184 -19.01 8.38 -0.58
N THR A 185 -19.39 7.37 0.21
CA THR A 185 -19.32 7.43 1.67
C THR A 185 -18.16 6.64 2.26
N GLY A 186 -17.71 5.59 1.57
CA GLY A 186 -16.78 4.58 2.08
C GLY A 186 -17.46 3.44 2.83
N ALA A 187 -18.78 3.46 2.96
CA ALA A 187 -19.50 2.42 3.65
C ALA A 187 -19.24 1.06 2.98
N GLY A 188 -19.00 0.05 3.81
CA GLY A 188 -18.71 -1.31 3.36
C GLY A 188 -17.23 -1.69 3.34
N ALA A 189 -16.31 -0.75 3.50
CA ALA A 189 -14.89 -1.05 3.71
C ALA A 189 -14.61 -1.59 5.12
N ILE A 190 -13.54 -2.39 5.26
CA ILE A 190 -13.09 -3.01 6.53
C ILE A 190 -11.73 -2.48 7.02
N GLY A 191 -11.21 -1.45 6.36
CA GLY A 191 -9.93 -0.83 6.67
C GLY A 191 -9.41 0.01 5.50
N VAL A 192 -8.15 0.40 5.57
CA VAL A 192 -7.47 1.12 4.48
C VAL A 192 -6.12 0.50 4.16
N GLU A 193 -5.67 0.69 2.93
CA GLU A 193 -4.30 0.43 2.52
C GLU A 193 -3.55 1.74 2.24
N PHE A 194 -2.36 1.84 2.82
CA PHE A 194 -1.37 2.87 2.51
C PHE A 194 -0.11 2.20 1.97
N ALA A 195 0.03 2.18 0.64
CA ALA A 195 1.26 1.73 0.00
C ALA A 195 2.13 2.92 -0.37
N VAL A 196 3.44 2.79 -0.17
CA VAL A 196 4.42 3.87 -0.32
C VAL A 196 5.39 3.60 -1.47
N THR A 197 5.80 4.67 -2.14
CA THR A 197 6.85 4.63 -3.15
C THR A 197 8.20 4.19 -2.57
N ALA A 198 9.17 3.96 -3.46
CA ALA A 198 10.53 3.66 -3.06
C ALA A 198 11.26 4.91 -2.55
N VAL A 199 12.25 4.69 -1.69
CA VAL A 199 13.21 5.73 -1.29
C VAL A 199 14.03 6.19 -2.50
N SER A 200 14.48 5.27 -3.36
CA SER A 200 15.37 5.60 -4.48
C SER A 200 15.15 4.80 -5.77
N SER A 201 14.51 3.64 -5.71
CA SER A 201 14.26 2.80 -6.90
C SER A 201 13.32 3.48 -7.90
N SER A 202 13.51 3.24 -9.20
CA SER A 202 12.67 3.84 -10.25
C SER A 202 11.20 3.43 -10.14
N GLY A 203 10.29 4.41 -10.21
CA GLY A 203 8.85 4.21 -10.33
C GLY A 203 8.35 4.33 -11.77
N PHE A 204 7.20 5.00 -11.97
CA PHE A 204 6.60 5.10 -13.29
C PHE A 204 7.50 5.85 -14.28
N SER A 205 7.45 5.42 -15.54
CA SER A 205 8.23 6.02 -16.62
C SER A 205 7.56 7.28 -17.16
N GLY A 206 8.36 8.28 -17.52
CA GLY A 206 7.89 9.54 -18.11
C GLY A 206 8.01 10.75 -17.16
N ASN A 207 7.46 11.89 -17.60
CA ASN A 207 7.36 13.09 -16.80
C ASN A 207 6.12 13.06 -15.89
N ILE A 208 6.00 14.03 -14.98
CA ILE A 208 4.88 14.14 -14.02
C ILE A 208 3.51 14.08 -14.72
N ALA A 209 3.36 14.76 -15.85
CA ALA A 209 2.09 14.78 -16.58
C ALA A 209 1.71 13.39 -17.12
N ALA A 210 2.69 12.66 -17.69
CA ALA A 210 2.49 11.31 -18.19
C ALA A 210 2.17 10.32 -17.05
N THR A 211 2.87 10.41 -15.92
CA THR A 211 2.62 9.56 -14.76
C THR A 211 1.28 9.87 -14.08
N ASN A 212 0.84 11.14 -14.08
CA ASN A 212 -0.48 11.51 -13.58
C ASN A 212 -1.61 11.00 -14.48
N ALA A 213 -1.41 11.03 -15.81
CA ALA A 213 -2.35 10.42 -16.75
C ALA A 213 -2.42 8.89 -16.58
N GLN A 214 -1.30 8.25 -16.24
CA GLN A 214 -1.26 6.84 -15.88
C GLN A 214 -2.02 6.55 -14.57
N ALA A 215 -1.77 7.35 -13.54
CA ALA A 215 -2.48 7.27 -12.25
C ALA A 215 -4.00 7.44 -12.42
N GLN A 216 -4.44 8.34 -13.30
CA GLN A 216 -5.85 8.52 -13.61
C GLN A 216 -6.52 7.24 -14.14
N LYS A 217 -5.86 6.51 -15.04
CA LYS A 217 -6.40 5.25 -15.59
C LYS A 217 -6.54 4.20 -14.48
N LEU A 218 -5.52 4.06 -13.64
CA LEU A 218 -5.53 3.14 -12.50
C LEU A 218 -6.66 3.44 -11.53
N VAL A 219 -6.78 4.69 -11.11
CA VAL A 219 -7.82 5.12 -10.16
C VAL A 219 -9.23 4.98 -10.74
N ARG A 220 -9.39 5.14 -12.06
CA ARG A 220 -10.66 4.91 -12.76
C ARG A 220 -11.04 3.42 -12.78
N ASP A 221 -10.07 2.55 -13.03
CA ASP A 221 -10.31 1.11 -13.22
C ASP A 221 -10.50 0.34 -11.90
N ASN A 222 -10.15 0.96 -10.77
CA ASN A 222 -10.19 0.37 -9.43
C ASN A 222 -11.08 1.20 -8.52
N ALA A 223 -12.24 0.67 -8.12
CA ALA A 223 -13.23 1.40 -7.31
C ALA A 223 -12.67 1.77 -5.92
N GLU A 224 -11.90 0.87 -5.33
CA GLU A 224 -11.22 0.98 -4.04
C GLU A 224 -10.07 1.99 -4.02
N LEU A 225 -9.40 2.20 -5.16
CA LEU A 225 -8.19 3.02 -5.26
C LEU A 225 -8.58 4.49 -5.35
N MET A 226 -8.21 5.27 -4.35
CA MET A 226 -8.60 6.67 -4.22
C MET A 226 -7.51 7.63 -4.64
N TRP A 227 -6.25 7.26 -4.43
CA TRP A 227 -5.13 8.05 -4.91
C TRP A 227 -3.99 7.17 -5.38
N ASN A 228 -3.40 7.56 -6.51
CA ASN A 228 -2.18 6.98 -7.02
C ASN A 228 -1.21 8.08 -7.47
N GLU A 229 0.07 7.89 -7.18
CA GLU A 229 1.14 8.79 -7.56
C GLU A 229 2.42 7.98 -7.81
N GLY A 230 2.90 8.00 -9.06
CA GLY A 230 4.02 7.16 -9.49
C GLY A 230 5.31 7.90 -9.81
N TYR A 231 5.35 9.23 -9.68
CA TYR A 231 6.49 10.04 -10.10
C TYR A 231 7.54 10.18 -8.99
N PHE A 232 7.12 10.64 -7.81
CA PHE A 232 8.03 11.00 -6.73
C PHE A 232 8.52 9.77 -5.96
N ARG A 233 9.77 9.84 -5.51
CA ARG A 233 10.37 8.92 -4.54
C ARG A 233 10.32 9.56 -3.17
N GLY A 234 10.27 8.79 -2.09
CA GLY A 234 10.13 9.38 -0.77
C GLY A 234 9.64 8.39 0.26
N TYR A 235 8.73 8.85 1.13
CA TYR A 235 8.28 8.10 2.30
C TYR A 235 6.89 8.53 2.76
N LEU A 236 6.34 7.75 3.69
CA LEU A 236 5.08 7.98 4.37
C LEU A 236 5.36 8.19 5.86
N ALA A 237 4.77 9.23 6.46
CA ALA A 237 4.68 9.39 7.91
C ALA A 237 3.26 9.04 8.37
N LEU A 238 3.15 8.01 9.23
CA LEU A 238 1.88 7.59 9.81
C LEU A 238 1.78 8.05 11.27
N HIS A 239 0.83 8.93 11.55
CA HIS A 239 0.54 9.44 12.88
C HIS A 239 -0.70 8.73 13.43
N LEU A 240 -0.59 8.15 14.63
CA LEU A 240 -1.68 7.42 15.26
C LEU A 240 -2.08 8.08 16.58
N SER A 241 -3.38 8.34 16.71
CA SER A 241 -4.03 8.74 17.96
C SER A 241 -5.17 7.77 18.28
N LYS A 242 -5.85 7.94 19.41
CA LYS A 242 -7.03 7.10 19.71
C LYS A 242 -8.22 7.39 18.80
N ASP A 243 -8.27 8.59 18.22
CA ASP A 243 -9.45 9.07 17.48
C ASP A 243 -9.26 8.99 15.97
N GLU A 244 -8.01 9.03 15.51
CA GLU A 244 -7.66 9.02 14.10
C GLU A 244 -6.25 8.51 13.80
N ALA A 245 -6.11 7.97 12.59
CA ALA A 245 -4.85 7.69 11.93
C ALA A 245 -4.66 8.65 10.76
N ARG A 246 -3.48 9.23 10.62
CA ARG A 246 -3.17 10.24 9.59
C ARG A 246 -1.90 9.84 8.83
N ALA A 247 -2.05 9.64 7.53
CA ALA A 247 -0.99 9.27 6.61
C ALA A 247 -0.57 10.49 5.79
N GLU A 248 0.68 10.92 5.94
CA GLU A 248 1.28 12.02 5.18
C GLU A 248 2.34 11.50 4.21
N TYR A 249 2.15 11.76 2.92
CA TYR A 249 3.07 11.35 1.88
C TYR A 249 4.03 12.48 1.51
N TYR A 250 5.32 12.15 1.49
CA TYR A 250 6.39 13.07 1.13
C TYR A 250 7.20 12.55 -0.05
N GLY A 251 7.57 13.45 -0.94
CA GLY A 251 8.44 13.19 -2.08
C GLY A 251 9.76 13.95 -1.99
N ALA A 252 10.85 13.36 -2.47
CA ALA A 252 12.11 14.05 -2.69
C ALA A 252 12.11 14.66 -4.11
N PRO A 253 12.61 15.89 -4.30
CA PRO A 253 12.72 16.51 -5.62
C PRO A 253 13.64 15.73 -6.55
N THR A 254 14.65 15.07 -5.98
CA THR A 254 15.62 14.25 -6.70
C THR A 254 16.25 13.23 -5.76
N VAL A 255 16.58 12.05 -6.30
CA VAL A 255 17.38 11.02 -5.63
C VAL A 255 18.82 10.98 -6.13
N ARG A 256 19.16 11.84 -7.09
CA ARG A 256 20.50 11.92 -7.69
C ARG A 256 21.43 12.83 -6.89
N GLU A 257 20.89 13.91 -6.35
CA GLU A 257 21.66 14.92 -5.63
C GLU A 257 21.23 14.97 -4.16
N ARG A 258 22.22 15.09 -3.28
CA ARG A 258 21.96 15.25 -1.85
C ARG A 258 21.24 16.58 -1.64
N ASN A 259 20.07 16.51 -1.04
CA ASN A 259 19.27 17.66 -0.64
C ASN A 259 18.55 17.32 0.67
N ALA A 260 18.00 18.34 1.32
CA ALA A 260 17.26 18.19 2.58
C ALA A 260 15.77 18.50 2.39
N PHE A 261 15.27 18.42 1.15
CA PHE A 261 13.94 18.90 0.79
C PHE A 261 12.94 17.75 0.77
N ASP A 262 11.85 17.94 1.49
CA ASP A 262 10.66 17.10 1.43
C ASP A 262 9.52 17.89 0.79
N ILE A 263 8.91 17.32 -0.24
CA ILE A 263 7.76 17.85 -0.95
C ILE A 263 6.51 17.16 -0.39
N PRO A 264 5.60 17.86 0.27
CA PRO A 264 4.32 17.25 0.68
C PRO A 264 3.52 16.89 -0.57
N LEU A 265 3.04 15.65 -0.66
CA LEU A 265 2.30 15.14 -1.82
C LEU A 265 0.80 15.05 -1.54
N ALA A 266 0.41 14.41 -0.45
CA ALA A 266 -0.97 14.16 -0.08
C ALA A 266 -1.10 13.75 1.39
N ASN A 267 -2.23 14.08 2.01
CA ASN A 267 -2.53 13.74 3.40
C ASN A 267 -3.88 13.02 3.48
N PHE A 268 -3.93 11.91 4.19
CA PHE A 268 -5.13 11.09 4.35
C PHE A 268 -5.42 10.88 5.82
N THR A 269 -6.70 10.88 6.19
CA THR A 269 -7.14 10.66 7.56
C THR A 269 -8.12 9.50 7.58
N VAL A 270 -8.06 8.68 8.62
CA VAL A 270 -9.02 7.62 8.92
C VAL A 270 -9.48 7.83 10.36
N LYS A 271 -10.78 7.98 10.57
CA LYS A 271 -11.34 8.08 11.92
C LYS A 271 -11.45 6.68 12.52
N ALA A 272 -11.16 6.55 13.81
CA ALA A 272 -11.34 5.29 14.52
C ALA A 272 -12.81 4.85 14.42
N GLY A 273 -13.02 3.58 14.08
CA GLY A 273 -14.32 2.95 13.83
C GLY A 273 -14.88 3.18 12.42
N ALA A 274 -14.30 4.06 11.60
CA ALA A 274 -14.82 4.34 10.27
C ALA A 274 -14.45 3.27 9.23
N ASN A 275 -13.29 2.62 9.38
CA ASN A 275 -12.80 1.58 8.45
C ASN A 275 -12.59 2.03 7.00
N HIS A 276 -12.55 3.34 6.76
CA HIS A 276 -12.43 3.92 5.44
C HIS A 276 -11.80 5.30 5.54
N LEU A 277 -11.30 5.83 4.43
CA LEU A 277 -10.76 7.20 4.37
C LEU A 277 -11.81 8.24 4.79
N GLN A 278 -11.40 9.30 5.48
CA GLN A 278 -12.27 10.44 5.76
C GLN A 278 -12.60 11.16 4.46
N ARG A 279 -13.89 11.39 4.21
CA ARG A 279 -14.40 12.20 3.10
C ARG A 279 -14.59 13.67 3.53
N PRO A 280 -14.38 14.66 2.64
CA PRO A 280 -13.80 14.53 1.30
C PRO A 280 -12.36 14.02 1.36
N ILE A 281 -12.00 13.11 0.46
CA ILE A 281 -10.71 12.40 0.51
C ILE A 281 -9.58 13.40 0.31
N ALA A 282 -8.62 13.42 1.24
CA ALA A 282 -7.51 14.38 1.28
C ALA A 282 -7.96 15.87 1.25
N GLY A 283 -9.17 16.18 1.72
CA GLY A 283 -9.73 17.53 1.60
C GLY A 283 -10.06 17.94 0.16
N GLY A 284 -10.11 16.97 -0.77
CA GLY A 284 -10.38 17.14 -2.19
C GLY A 284 -9.20 17.63 -3.02
N THR A 285 -7.99 17.76 -2.44
CA THR A 285 -6.80 18.28 -3.14
C THR A 285 -5.53 17.50 -2.79
N VAL A 286 -4.72 17.20 -3.81
CA VAL A 286 -3.36 16.65 -3.69
C VAL A 286 -2.37 17.45 -4.54
N ASN A 287 -1.08 17.33 -4.28
CA ASN A 287 -0.05 18.07 -5.03
C ASN A 287 0.46 17.30 -6.26
N SER A 288 0.37 15.97 -6.28
CA SER A 288 0.78 15.12 -7.41
C SER A 288 -0.11 13.88 -7.53
N GLY A 289 -0.02 13.19 -8.67
CA GLY A 289 -0.78 11.98 -8.95
C GLY A 289 -2.19 12.27 -9.44
N TYR A 290 -3.10 11.36 -9.13
CA TYR A 290 -4.52 11.52 -9.41
C TYR A 290 -5.35 11.10 -8.19
N LEU A 291 -6.24 11.98 -7.76
CA LEU A 291 -7.15 11.78 -6.64
C LEU A 291 -8.58 11.58 -7.16
N LYS A 292 -9.28 10.60 -6.61
CA LYS A 292 -10.71 10.38 -6.78
C LYS A 292 -11.42 10.57 -5.45
N ASP A 293 -12.46 11.39 -5.45
CA ASP A 293 -13.33 11.62 -4.30
C ASP A 293 -14.78 11.39 -4.75
N ALA A 294 -15.38 10.29 -4.30
CA ALA A 294 -16.61 9.74 -4.88
C ALA A 294 -16.45 9.52 -6.41
N ASP A 295 -17.45 9.94 -7.21
CA ASP A 295 -17.43 9.86 -8.67
C ASP A 295 -16.73 11.06 -9.34
N ARG A 296 -16.07 11.93 -8.55
CA ARG A 296 -15.49 13.17 -9.06
C ARG A 296 -13.97 13.15 -9.00
N PRO A 297 -13.30 13.68 -10.04
CA PRO A 297 -11.86 13.95 -9.95
C PRO A 297 -11.60 14.99 -8.86
N GLY A 298 -10.66 14.69 -7.97
CA GLY A 298 -10.11 15.66 -7.03
C GLY A 298 -9.25 16.71 -7.75
N LYS A 299 -8.82 17.74 -7.02
CA LYS A 299 -7.92 18.77 -7.56
C LYS A 299 -6.47 18.33 -7.41
N VAL A 300 -5.69 18.43 -8.48
CA VAL A 300 -4.23 18.32 -8.43
C VAL A 300 -3.68 19.73 -8.50
N ALA A 301 -3.21 20.27 -7.37
CA ALA A 301 -2.70 21.64 -7.28
C ALA A 301 -1.39 21.84 -8.07
N GLY A 302 -0.69 20.74 -8.34
CA GLY A 302 0.64 20.74 -8.93
C GLY A 302 1.71 21.04 -7.90
N VAL A 303 2.91 20.51 -8.14
CA VAL A 303 4.10 20.85 -7.36
C VAL A 303 4.80 21.99 -8.08
N ASN A 304 4.80 23.20 -7.52
CA ASN A 304 5.48 24.38 -8.09
C ASN A 304 7.02 24.24 -8.13
N ALA A 305 7.58 23.06 -7.84
CA ALA A 305 8.97 22.88 -7.44
C ALA A 305 9.74 21.73 -8.09
N THR A 306 9.30 21.19 -9.22
CA THR A 306 9.98 20.01 -9.79
C THR A 306 10.91 20.31 -10.96
N LEU A 307 12.21 20.24 -10.64
CA LEU A 307 13.22 19.60 -11.48
C LEU A 307 12.72 18.22 -11.92
N ALA A 308 11.97 18.14 -13.02
CA ALA A 308 11.48 16.86 -13.50
C ALA A 308 12.61 16.11 -14.25
N LEU A 309 13.02 14.94 -13.75
CA LEU A 309 13.78 13.96 -14.50
C LEU A 309 12.86 13.28 -15.53
N ASP A 310 13.28 13.27 -16.79
CA ASP A 310 12.77 12.31 -17.78
C ASP A 310 13.44 10.96 -17.50
N THR A 311 12.69 10.02 -16.91
CA THR A 311 13.20 8.71 -16.46
C THR A 311 13.59 7.77 -17.60
N VAL A 312 13.11 8.02 -18.82
CA VAL A 312 13.47 7.26 -20.02
C VAL A 312 14.77 7.81 -20.61
N LYS A 313 14.91 9.14 -20.67
CA LYS A 313 16.08 9.80 -21.27
C LYS A 313 17.22 10.08 -20.29
N LYS A 314 16.98 9.93 -18.98
CA LYS A 314 17.91 10.28 -17.90
C LYS A 314 18.37 11.76 -17.93
N THR A 315 17.55 12.65 -18.48
CA THR A 315 17.84 14.10 -18.61
C THR A 315 16.83 14.93 -17.82
N TRP A 316 17.30 16.03 -17.21
CA TRP A 316 16.49 16.92 -16.38
C TRP A 316 15.93 18.11 -17.16
N GLY A 317 14.73 18.57 -16.80
CA GLY A 317 14.29 19.94 -17.11
C GLY A 317 15.12 20.97 -16.31
N PRO A 318 15.38 22.18 -16.83
CA PRO A 318 16.16 23.20 -16.13
C PRO A 318 15.49 23.58 -14.80
N VAL A 319 16.30 23.88 -13.77
CA VAL A 319 15.82 24.51 -12.52
C VAL A 319 15.25 25.87 -12.90
N PRO A 320 13.96 26.16 -12.68
CA PRO A 320 13.48 27.53 -12.78
C PRO A 320 14.17 28.40 -11.73
N ASP A 321 14.86 29.47 -12.12
CA ASP A 321 15.54 30.39 -11.19
C ASP A 321 14.62 30.96 -10.09
N ALA A 322 13.31 30.96 -10.33
CA ALA A 322 12.28 31.36 -9.37
C ALA A 322 12.19 30.43 -8.13
N LEU A 323 12.70 29.20 -8.20
CA LEU A 323 12.65 28.21 -7.09
C LEU A 323 13.67 28.47 -5.99
N LEU A 324 14.73 29.22 -6.26
CA LEU A 324 15.69 29.64 -5.24
C LEU A 324 15.18 30.84 -4.41
N ALA A 325 14.12 31.51 -4.86
CA ALA A 325 13.67 32.79 -4.29
C ALA A 325 12.30 32.74 -3.58
N GLY A 326 11.51 31.67 -3.72
CA GLY A 326 10.13 31.59 -3.20
C GLY A 326 9.83 30.27 -2.50
N GLY A 327 9.80 30.29 -1.17
CA GLY A 327 9.76 29.12 -0.31
C GLY A 327 8.53 28.21 -0.45
N ASN A 328 8.79 26.90 -0.41
CA ASN A 328 7.91 25.83 0.08
C ASN A 328 8.76 24.60 0.43
N TYR A 329 9.78 24.81 1.26
CA TYR A 329 10.66 23.74 1.76
C TYR A 329 10.69 23.78 3.28
N ILE A 330 10.55 22.62 3.91
CA ILE A 330 11.00 22.45 5.29
C ILE A 330 12.52 22.30 5.22
N THR A 331 13.24 23.20 5.88
CA THR A 331 14.70 23.07 6.05
C THR A 331 14.96 22.61 7.48
N TYR A 332 15.65 21.50 7.64
CA TYR A 332 16.16 21.10 8.95
C TYR A 332 17.47 21.84 9.21
N PRO A 333 17.65 22.48 10.38
CA PRO A 333 18.91 23.10 10.73
C PRO A 333 20.00 22.03 10.71
N LYS A 334 21.09 22.29 9.96
CA LYS A 334 22.31 21.48 10.08
C LYS A 334 22.79 21.59 11.53
N THR A 335 22.77 20.50 12.28
CA THR A 335 23.55 20.41 13.51
C THR A 335 25.02 20.44 13.11
N THR A 336 25.69 21.54 13.45
CA THR A 336 27.14 21.66 13.36
C THR A 336 27.74 20.67 14.36
N GLY A 337 28.31 19.57 13.84
CA GLY A 337 29.23 18.71 14.58
C GLY A 337 30.64 19.24 14.52
#